data_AF-A0A948IR29-F1
#
_entry.id   AF-A0A948IR29-F1
#
_cell.length_a   1.000
_cell.length_b   1.000
_cell.length_c   1.000
_cell.angle_alpha   90.00
_cell.angle_beta   90.00
_cell.angle_gamma   90.00
#
_symmetry.space_group_name_H-M   'P 1'
#
loop_
_entity.id
_entity.type
_entity.pdbx_description
1 polymer ?
#
loop_
_entity_poly.entity_id
_entity_poly.type
_entity_poly.pdbx_seq_one_letter_code
_entity_poly.pdbx_strand_id
1 'polypeptide(L)'
;MKEVWSDDMPVQAIVRPQCIQLLSFLKRVPPNVGKRLPGLSLASAVAKADAEGLPGLAPNTVGSYMQGLVAILRWASDADWGVKVNTRDLVETRKAQVKRRGFRPYELQKLFGPLRPFREAEPTKDWIPALALFAGARAGEICQLRSEDVVNIGGPSEVADFSGRFGFQVQAMPGQPSPL
;
A
#
# COMPACT_ATOMS: atom_id res chain seq x y z
N MET A 1 11.49 6.33 -16.79
CA MET A 1 12.76 5.77 -17.28
C MET A 1 13.30 6.61 -18.43
N LYS A 2 12.46 6.93 -19.43
CA LYS A 2 12.76 7.86 -20.55
C LYS A 2 13.38 9.23 -20.21
N GLU A 3 13.12 9.70 -19.00
CA GLU A 3 13.61 10.99 -18.49
C GLU A 3 15.10 10.94 -18.10
N VAL A 4 15.64 9.73 -17.94
CA VAL A 4 17.03 9.48 -17.50
C VAL A 4 17.80 8.68 -18.54
N TRP A 5 17.14 7.73 -19.20
CA TRP A 5 17.69 6.88 -20.25
C TRP A 5 16.91 7.09 -21.54
N SER A 6 17.52 6.90 -22.70
CA SER A 6 16.81 6.93 -23.99
C SER A 6 15.77 5.80 -24.07
N ASP A 7 14.68 6.03 -24.81
CA ASP A 7 13.63 5.01 -25.01
C ASP A 7 14.16 3.73 -25.67
N ASP A 8 15.19 3.86 -26.52
CA ASP A 8 15.81 2.74 -27.25
C ASP A 8 17.03 2.15 -26.53
N MET A 9 17.26 2.46 -25.25
CA MET A 9 18.41 1.91 -24.54
C MET A 9 18.27 0.37 -24.42
N PRO A 10 19.19 -0.41 -25.00
CA PRO A 10 19.11 -1.86 -24.89
C PRO A 10 19.43 -2.30 -23.46
N VAL A 11 18.78 -3.38 -23.01
CA VAL A 11 18.91 -3.87 -21.63
C VAL A 11 20.37 -4.22 -21.28
N GLN A 12 21.14 -4.75 -22.23
CA GLN A 12 22.56 -5.05 -22.04
C GLN A 12 23.46 -3.80 -21.83
N ALA A 13 23.00 -2.62 -22.22
CA ALA A 13 23.72 -1.37 -21.98
C ALA A 13 23.46 -0.79 -20.57
N ILE A 14 22.48 -1.34 -19.84
CA ILE A 14 22.24 -0.94 -18.45
C ILE A 14 23.36 -1.53 -17.61
N VAL A 15 24.26 -0.66 -17.15
CA VAL A 15 25.30 -0.99 -16.20
C VAL A 15 25.09 -0.22 -14.89
N ARG A 16 25.89 -0.55 -13.87
CA ARG A 16 25.71 -0.01 -12.51
C ARG A 16 25.64 1.54 -12.46
N PRO A 17 26.45 2.30 -13.22
CA PRO A 17 26.31 3.75 -13.33
C PRO A 17 24.90 4.24 -13.71
N GLN A 18 24.23 3.60 -14.67
CA GLN A 18 22.88 3.96 -15.10
C GLN A 18 21.88 3.72 -13.96
N CYS A 19 22.03 2.62 -13.21
CA CYS A 19 21.20 2.37 -12.04
C CYS A 19 21.37 3.44 -10.96
N ILE A 20 22.61 3.88 -10.71
CA ILE A 20 22.90 4.96 -9.75
C ILE A 20 22.31 6.29 -10.26
N GLN A 21 22.43 6.57 -11.55
CA GLN A 21 21.86 7.77 -12.17
C GLN A 21 20.34 7.81 -11.97
N LEU A 22 19.65 6.69 -12.21
CA LEU A 22 18.22 6.59 -11.97
C LEU A 22 17.87 6.75 -10.49
N LEU A 23 18.61 6.10 -9.59
CA LEU A 23 18.42 6.24 -8.14
C LEU A 23 18.55 7.70 -7.70
N SER A 24 19.60 8.39 -8.14
CA SER A 24 19.84 9.80 -7.84
C SER A 24 18.75 10.71 -8.39
N PHE A 25 18.25 10.42 -9.60
CA PHE A 25 17.11 11.13 -10.19
C PHE A 25 15.84 10.93 -9.36
N LEU A 26 15.49 9.69 -9.03
CA LEU A 26 14.27 9.37 -8.27
C LEU A 26 14.25 10.04 -6.88
N LYS A 27 15.41 10.17 -6.22
CA LYS A 27 15.52 10.88 -4.94
C LYS A 27 15.16 12.36 -5.03
N ARG A 28 15.25 12.98 -6.21
CA ARG A 28 14.92 14.39 -6.46
C ARG A 28 13.51 14.61 -6.99
N VAL A 29 12.84 13.56 -7.47
CA VAL A 29 11.47 13.68 -7.99
C VAL A 29 10.53 14.12 -6.86
N PRO A 30 9.74 15.19 -7.03
CA PRO A 30 8.80 15.61 -5.99
C PRO A 30 7.64 14.60 -5.86
N PRO A 31 7.07 14.42 -4.66
CA PRO A 31 5.92 13.54 -4.49
C PRO A 31 4.69 14.11 -5.19
N ASN A 32 3.86 13.21 -5.74
CA ASN A 32 2.58 13.56 -6.37
C ASN A 32 2.69 14.58 -7.52
N VAL A 33 3.72 14.47 -8.39
CA VAL A 33 3.92 15.37 -9.55
C VAL A 33 2.65 15.61 -10.33
N GLY A 34 1.92 14.56 -10.72
CA GLY A 34 0.69 14.71 -11.51
C GLY A 34 -0.41 15.55 -10.84
N LYS A 35 -0.41 15.65 -9.50
CA LYS A 35 -1.36 16.49 -8.75
C LYS A 35 -0.81 17.88 -8.45
N ARG A 36 0.48 17.99 -8.11
CA ARG A 36 1.13 19.25 -7.67
C ARG A 36 1.66 20.08 -8.83
N LEU A 37 2.06 19.43 -9.90
CA LEU A 37 2.78 19.96 -11.05
C LEU A 37 2.19 19.37 -12.34
N PRO A 38 0.88 19.58 -12.62
CA PRO A 38 0.23 19.00 -13.78
C PRO A 38 0.86 19.53 -15.08
N GLY A 39 1.00 18.65 -16.08
CA GLY A 39 1.52 18.99 -17.40
C GLY A 39 3.05 19.10 -17.51
N LEU A 40 3.80 18.98 -16.41
CA LEU A 40 5.26 18.99 -16.42
C LEU A 40 5.83 17.58 -16.61
N SER A 41 6.92 17.47 -17.36
CA SER A 41 7.76 16.26 -17.38
C SER A 41 8.42 16.06 -16.02
N LEU A 42 8.92 14.84 -15.74
CA LEU A 42 9.60 14.60 -14.46
C LEU A 42 10.90 15.39 -14.37
N ALA A 43 11.64 15.56 -15.48
CA ALA A 43 12.83 16.40 -15.49
C ALA A 43 12.54 17.87 -15.14
N SER A 44 11.49 18.45 -15.74
CA SER A 44 11.08 19.82 -15.42
C SER A 44 10.51 19.94 -14.00
N ALA A 45 9.81 18.92 -13.51
CA ALA A 45 9.33 18.87 -12.15
C ALA A 45 10.47 18.80 -11.12
N VAL A 46 11.57 18.10 -11.43
CA VAL A 46 12.79 18.08 -10.60
C VAL A 46 13.44 19.45 -10.58
N ALA A 47 13.64 20.08 -11.74
CA ALA A 47 14.23 21.42 -11.81
C ALA A 47 13.43 22.44 -10.99
N LYS A 48 12.10 22.37 -11.07
CA LYS A 48 11.21 23.22 -10.27
C LYS A 48 11.28 22.88 -8.78
N ALA A 49 11.32 21.59 -8.42
CA ALA A 49 11.46 21.16 -7.04
C ALA A 49 12.77 21.65 -6.41
N ASP A 50 13.88 21.61 -7.16
CA ASP A 50 15.17 22.12 -6.70
C ASP A 50 15.14 23.64 -6.50
N ALA A 51 14.49 24.38 -7.42
CA ALA A 51 14.34 25.84 -7.32
C ALA A 51 13.45 26.26 -6.14
N GLU A 52 12.41 25.50 -5.84
CA GLU A 52 11.43 25.78 -4.78
C GLU A 52 11.76 25.09 -3.44
N GLY A 53 12.85 24.31 -3.38
CA GLY A 53 13.23 23.56 -2.18
C GLY A 53 12.22 22.49 -1.76
N LEU A 54 11.47 21.92 -2.71
CA LEU A 54 10.46 20.91 -2.43
C LEU A 54 11.11 19.57 -2.03
N PRO A 55 10.50 18.81 -1.09
CA PRO A 55 11.02 17.50 -0.73
C PRO A 55 10.88 16.52 -1.90
N GLY A 56 11.87 15.63 -2.03
CA GLY A 56 11.83 14.52 -2.97
C GLY A 56 10.95 13.36 -2.51
N LEU A 57 10.93 12.28 -3.30
CA LEU A 57 10.23 11.04 -2.96
C LEU A 57 10.70 10.47 -1.62
N ALA A 58 9.76 9.91 -0.87
CA ALA A 58 10.09 9.20 0.36
C ALA A 58 11.03 8.01 0.07
N PRO A 59 11.99 7.71 0.97
CA PRO A 59 12.97 6.63 0.76
C PRO A 59 12.34 5.28 0.42
N ASN A 60 11.23 4.92 1.08
CA ASN A 60 10.49 3.69 0.79
C ASN A 60 9.93 3.66 -0.63
N THR A 61 9.47 4.79 -1.16
CA THR A 61 8.94 4.88 -2.52
C THR A 61 10.05 4.70 -3.55
N VAL A 62 11.20 5.35 -3.34
CA VAL A 62 12.40 5.17 -4.18
C VAL A 62 12.87 3.71 -4.13
N GLY A 63 12.92 3.12 -2.94
CA GLY A 63 13.27 1.72 -2.72
C GLY A 63 12.37 0.76 -3.50
N SER A 64 11.05 0.95 -3.47
CA SER A 64 10.11 0.14 -4.26
C SER A 64 10.37 0.22 -5.76
N TYR A 65 10.66 1.42 -6.30
CA TYR A 65 11.01 1.55 -7.72
C TYR A 65 12.31 0.84 -8.07
N MET A 66 13.36 1.00 -7.24
CA MET A 66 14.63 0.32 -7.44
C MET A 66 14.52 -1.19 -7.30
N GLN A 67 13.65 -1.67 -6.41
CA GLN A 67 13.38 -3.09 -6.25
C GLN A 67 12.77 -3.69 -7.53
N GLY A 68 11.84 -2.97 -8.18
CA GLY A 68 11.31 -3.34 -9.49
C GLY A 68 12.40 -3.41 -10.57
N LEU A 69 13.25 -2.39 -10.66
CA LEU A 69 14.38 -2.41 -11.61
C LEU A 69 15.32 -3.59 -11.37
N VAL A 70 15.73 -3.81 -10.11
CA VAL A 70 16.65 -4.90 -9.76
C VAL A 70 16.04 -6.27 -10.07
N ALA A 71 14.73 -6.45 -9.84
CA ALA A 71 14.04 -7.68 -10.22
C ALA A 71 14.13 -7.94 -11.73
N ILE A 72 13.87 -6.91 -12.56
CA ILE A 72 13.96 -7.01 -14.02
C ILE A 72 15.40 -7.32 -14.47
N LEU A 73 16.39 -6.60 -13.94
CA LEU A 73 17.80 -6.79 -14.32
C LEU A 73 18.33 -8.16 -13.94
N ARG A 74 17.93 -8.69 -12.77
CA ARG A 74 18.27 -10.05 -12.36
C ARG A 74 17.63 -11.08 -13.27
N TRP A 75 16.34 -10.94 -13.54
CA TRP A 75 15.64 -11.83 -14.46
C TRP A 75 16.28 -11.84 -15.86
N ALA A 76 16.65 -10.67 -16.40
CA ALA A 76 17.33 -10.58 -17.68
C ALA A 76 18.75 -11.19 -17.65
N SER A 77 19.44 -11.12 -16.51
CA SER A 77 20.72 -11.81 -16.31
C SER A 77 20.54 -13.33 -16.31
N ASP A 78 19.52 -13.82 -15.58
CA ASP A 78 19.19 -15.25 -15.49
C ASP A 78 18.71 -15.82 -16.85
N ALA A 79 18.05 -15.00 -17.65
CA ALA A 79 17.61 -15.33 -19.01
C ALA A 79 18.74 -15.23 -20.08
N ASP A 80 19.98 -14.96 -19.65
CA ASP A 80 21.17 -14.80 -20.50
C ASP A 80 21.05 -13.69 -21.57
N TRP A 81 20.38 -12.58 -21.25
CA TRP A 81 20.25 -11.42 -22.15
C TRP A 81 21.52 -10.53 -22.17
N GLY A 82 22.66 -11.07 -21.75
CA GLY A 82 23.93 -10.32 -21.66
C GLY A 82 23.98 -9.25 -20.57
N VAL A 83 23.02 -9.23 -19.64
CA VAL A 83 22.98 -8.27 -18.53
C VAL A 83 23.96 -8.70 -17.42
N LYS A 84 24.98 -7.88 -17.16
CA LYS A 84 26.01 -8.13 -16.14
C LYS A 84 26.09 -6.99 -15.14
N VAL A 85 25.01 -6.78 -14.39
CA VAL A 85 24.90 -5.69 -13.41
C VAL A 85 25.05 -6.22 -11.99
N ASN A 86 26.01 -5.69 -11.24
CA ASN A 86 26.05 -5.90 -9.80
C ASN A 86 24.95 -5.06 -9.12
N THR A 87 23.86 -5.71 -8.70
CA THR A 87 22.71 -5.05 -8.09
C THR A 87 22.83 -4.85 -6.57
N ARG A 88 23.98 -5.17 -5.97
CA ARG A 88 24.21 -5.03 -4.54
C ARG A 88 24.08 -3.56 -4.13
N ASP A 89 23.39 -3.33 -3.02
CA ASP A 89 23.17 -2.02 -2.41
C ASP A 89 22.43 -0.99 -3.28
N LEU A 90 21.79 -1.41 -4.38
CA LEU A 90 20.92 -0.55 -5.20
C LEU A 90 19.52 -0.39 -4.61
N VAL A 91 19.10 -1.32 -3.77
CA VAL A 91 17.84 -1.26 -3.03
C VAL A 91 18.20 -1.00 -1.58
N GLU A 92 17.75 0.13 -1.05
CA GLU A 92 17.90 0.39 0.38
C GLU A 92 17.13 -0.69 1.16
N THR A 93 17.84 -1.37 2.06
CA THR A 93 17.21 -2.35 2.95
C THR A 93 16.14 -1.64 3.77
N ARG A 94 14.89 -2.08 3.64
CA ARG A 94 13.76 -1.52 4.38
C ARG A 94 14.11 -1.54 5.87
N LYS A 95 14.24 -0.35 6.48
CA LYS A 95 14.35 -0.24 7.94
C LYS A 95 13.12 -0.91 8.55
N ALA A 96 13.33 -1.73 9.58
CA ALA A 96 12.24 -2.37 10.30
C ALA A 96 11.20 -1.29 10.68
N GLN A 97 10.01 -1.42 10.12
CA GLN A 97 8.94 -0.48 10.40
C GLN A 97 8.56 -0.67 11.88
N VAL A 98 8.38 0.44 12.61
CA VAL A 98 7.88 0.41 13.98
C VAL A 98 6.64 -0.48 13.99
N LYS A 99 6.67 -1.58 14.77
CA LYS A 99 5.50 -2.46 14.91
C LYS A 99 4.33 -1.59 15.36
N ARG A 100 3.29 -1.53 14.54
CA ARG A 100 2.04 -0.88 14.93
C ARG A 100 1.47 -1.68 16.09
N ARG A 101 1.32 -1.05 17.24
CA ARG A 101 0.65 -1.65 18.39
C ARG A 101 -0.85 -1.69 18.11
N GLY A 102 -1.51 -2.76 18.52
CA GLY A 102 -2.97 -2.80 18.56
C GLY A 102 -3.54 -1.75 19.52
N PHE A 103 -4.81 -1.39 19.30
CA PHE A 103 -5.56 -0.50 20.19
C PHE A 103 -5.93 -1.22 21.49
N ARG A 104 -5.89 -0.49 22.60
CA ARG A 104 -6.40 -0.94 23.90
C ARG A 104 -7.93 -0.83 23.94
N PRO A 105 -8.62 -1.58 24.82
CA PRO A 105 -10.08 -1.52 24.92
C PRO A 105 -10.65 -0.11 25.08
N TYR A 106 -10.03 0.76 25.90
CA TYR A 106 -10.49 2.15 26.06
C TYR A 106 -10.25 3.00 24.79
N GLU A 107 -9.22 2.69 24.00
CA GLU A 107 -8.93 3.40 22.74
C GLU A 107 -9.97 3.02 21.68
N LEU A 108 -10.37 1.75 21.65
CA LEU A 108 -11.48 1.28 20.82
C LEU A 108 -12.79 1.98 21.21
N GLN A 109 -13.10 2.09 22.50
CA GLN A 109 -14.29 2.83 22.95
C GLN A 109 -14.28 4.29 22.48
N LYS A 110 -13.12 4.97 22.57
CA LYS A 110 -12.96 6.35 22.07
C LYS A 110 -13.09 6.46 20.55
N LEU A 111 -12.61 5.45 19.81
CA LEU A 111 -12.70 5.42 18.35
C LEU A 111 -14.13 5.16 17.87
N PHE A 112 -14.82 4.20 18.48
CA PHE A 112 -16.13 3.72 18.02
C PHE A 112 -17.32 4.49 18.61
N GLY A 113 -17.18 5.11 19.78
CA GLY A 113 -18.26 5.91 20.39
C GLY A 113 -18.82 6.98 19.45
N PRO A 114 -17.97 7.83 18.83
CA PRO A 114 -18.41 8.85 17.87
C PRO A 114 -18.93 8.29 16.54
N LEU A 115 -18.69 7.01 16.23
CA LEU A 115 -19.14 6.40 14.97
C LEU A 115 -20.59 5.90 15.03
N ARG A 116 -21.08 5.56 16.22
CA ARG A 116 -22.43 5.01 16.42
C ARG A 116 -23.56 5.88 15.82
N PRO A 117 -23.54 7.22 15.92
CA PRO A 117 -24.58 8.04 15.29
C PRO A 117 -24.64 7.90 13.76
N PHE A 118 -23.56 7.48 13.11
CA PHE A 118 -23.54 7.26 11.67
C PHE A 118 -24.14 5.92 11.25
N ARG A 119 -24.50 5.04 12.19
CA ARG A 119 -25.03 3.70 11.88
C ARG A 119 -26.21 3.72 10.92
N GLU A 120 -27.10 4.70 11.07
CA GLU A 120 -28.27 4.88 10.21
C GLU A 120 -28.02 5.90 9.10
N ALA A 121 -27.40 7.04 9.43
CA ALA A 121 -27.22 8.15 8.50
C ALA A 121 -26.18 7.87 7.40
N GLU A 122 -25.07 7.23 7.77
CA GLU A 122 -23.97 6.87 6.87
C GLU A 122 -23.40 5.51 7.30
N PRO A 123 -24.14 4.40 7.07
CA PRO A 123 -23.86 3.11 7.69
C PRO A 123 -22.44 2.59 7.44
N THR A 124 -21.82 2.96 6.31
CA THR A 124 -20.44 2.60 5.96
C THR A 124 -19.41 3.14 6.96
N LYS A 125 -19.66 4.29 7.61
CA LYS A 125 -18.76 4.87 8.61
C LYS A 125 -18.77 4.11 9.94
N ASP A 126 -19.85 3.42 10.27
CA ASP A 126 -19.95 2.58 11.49
C ASP A 126 -19.57 1.13 11.19
N TRP A 127 -20.14 0.54 10.14
CA TRP A 127 -20.03 -0.90 9.86
C TRP A 127 -18.66 -1.31 9.31
N ILE A 128 -18.02 -0.51 8.45
CA ILE A 128 -16.70 -0.89 7.89
C ILE A 128 -15.64 -1.02 8.99
N PRO A 129 -15.47 -0.03 9.91
CA PRO A 129 -14.56 -0.19 11.03
C PRO A 129 -14.96 -1.30 11.99
N ALA A 130 -16.27 -1.51 12.22
CA ALA A 130 -16.74 -2.54 13.15
C ALA A 130 -16.41 -3.94 12.62
N LEU A 131 -16.71 -4.22 11.36
CA LEU A 131 -16.34 -5.48 10.71
C LEU A 131 -14.83 -5.70 10.70
N ALA A 132 -14.03 -4.64 10.46
CA ALA A 132 -12.58 -4.73 10.52
C ALA A 132 -12.06 -5.10 11.92
N LEU A 133 -12.70 -4.59 12.98
CA LEU A 133 -12.34 -4.90 14.36
C LEU A 133 -12.64 -6.38 14.70
N PHE A 134 -13.79 -6.88 14.30
CA PHE A 134 -14.23 -8.24 14.67
C PHE A 134 -13.66 -9.34 13.79
N ALA A 135 -13.56 -9.11 12.48
CA ALA A 135 -13.08 -10.12 11.53
C ALA A 135 -11.56 -10.09 11.33
N GLY A 136 -10.90 -8.96 11.64
CA GLY A 136 -9.51 -8.73 11.24
C GLY A 136 -9.31 -8.63 9.72
N ALA A 137 -10.40 -8.53 8.95
CA ALA A 137 -10.40 -8.45 7.50
C ALA A 137 -9.85 -7.11 7.00
N ARG A 138 -9.26 -7.11 5.80
CA ARG A 138 -8.83 -5.89 5.11
C ARG A 138 -10.05 -5.09 4.68
N ALA A 139 -9.94 -3.76 4.70
CA ALA A 139 -11.00 -2.87 4.22
C ALA A 139 -11.48 -3.23 2.80
N GLY A 140 -10.57 -3.65 1.91
CA GLY A 140 -10.93 -4.08 0.57
C GLY A 140 -11.76 -5.36 0.50
N GLU A 141 -11.56 -6.30 1.44
CA GLU A 141 -12.34 -7.54 1.56
C GLU A 141 -13.75 -7.20 2.05
N ILE A 142 -13.86 -6.36 3.09
CA ILE A 142 -15.13 -5.90 3.66
C ILE A 142 -15.96 -5.12 2.62
N CYS A 143 -15.35 -4.18 1.89
CA CYS A 143 -16.05 -3.38 0.89
C CYS A 143 -16.51 -4.19 -0.35
N GLN A 144 -16.05 -5.42 -0.51
CA GLN A 144 -16.44 -6.32 -1.61
C GLN A 144 -17.43 -7.40 -1.16
N LEU A 145 -17.81 -7.42 0.12
CA LEU A 145 -18.85 -8.30 0.62
C LEU A 145 -20.19 -8.00 -0.06
N ARG A 146 -20.87 -9.07 -0.43
CA ARG A 146 -22.23 -9.04 -0.92
C ARG A 146 -23.17 -9.58 0.15
N SER A 147 -24.46 -9.28 0.03
CA SER A 147 -25.48 -9.84 0.92
C SER A 147 -25.50 -11.37 0.90
N GLU A 148 -25.21 -11.97 -0.26
CA GLU A 148 -25.09 -13.42 -0.44
C GLU A 148 -23.90 -14.05 0.31
N ASP A 149 -22.88 -13.25 0.66
CA ASP A 149 -21.72 -13.72 1.42
C ASP A 149 -22.02 -13.80 2.93
N VAL A 150 -23.15 -13.25 3.40
CA VAL A 150 -23.51 -13.23 4.82
C VAL A 150 -24.44 -14.41 5.12
N VAL A 151 -23.91 -15.42 5.80
CA VAL A 151 -24.69 -16.59 6.23
C VAL A 151 -24.77 -16.69 7.74
N ASN A 152 -25.96 -16.99 8.25
CA ASN A 152 -26.17 -17.28 9.66
C ASN A 152 -25.83 -18.75 9.90
N ILE A 153 -24.76 -19.01 10.65
CA ILE A 153 -24.43 -20.36 11.09
C ILE A 153 -25.01 -20.53 12.49
N GLY A 154 -26.16 -21.20 12.57
CA GLY A 154 -26.86 -21.48 13.82
C GLY A 154 -25.98 -22.30 14.79
N GLY A 155 -25.50 -21.65 15.84
CA GLY A 155 -24.79 -22.23 16.97
C GLY A 155 -25.02 -21.38 18.24
N PRO A 156 -24.65 -21.86 19.45
CA PRO A 156 -25.01 -21.23 20.74
C PRO A 156 -24.44 -19.82 20.96
N SER A 157 -23.61 -19.33 20.05
CA SER A 157 -23.27 -17.92 19.87
C SER A 157 -23.52 -17.61 18.40
N GLU A 158 -24.42 -16.68 18.10
CA GLU A 158 -24.75 -16.27 16.72
C GLU A 158 -23.46 -15.87 15.98
N VAL A 159 -22.98 -16.74 15.08
CA VAL A 159 -21.80 -16.49 14.25
C VAL A 159 -22.30 -16.12 12.85
N ALA A 160 -21.96 -14.92 12.40
CA ALA A 160 -22.07 -14.55 10.99
C ALA A 160 -20.80 -15.06 10.31
N ASP A 161 -20.97 -16.01 9.39
CA ASP A 161 -19.87 -16.50 8.57
C ASP A 161 -19.86 -15.75 7.24
N PHE A 162 -18.68 -15.29 6.84
CA PHE A 162 -18.40 -14.61 5.58
C PHE A 162 -17.54 -15.51 4.66
N SER A 163 -17.57 -16.83 4.90
CA SER A 163 -16.67 -17.84 4.33
C SER A 163 -16.77 -18.06 2.82
N GLY A 164 -17.79 -17.52 2.14
CA GLY A 164 -17.96 -17.71 0.70
C GLY A 164 -16.76 -17.26 -0.13
N ARG A 165 -16.18 -16.09 0.18
CA ARG A 165 -15.16 -15.44 -0.68
C ARG A 165 -13.85 -15.05 0.01
N PHE A 166 -13.88 -14.76 1.31
CA PHE A 166 -12.72 -14.22 2.03
C PHE A 166 -12.37 -14.96 3.33
N GLY A 167 -13.14 -15.99 3.71
CA GLY A 167 -12.74 -16.99 4.70
C GLY A 167 -12.62 -16.50 6.14
N PHE A 168 -13.41 -15.51 6.57
CA PHE A 168 -13.42 -15.02 7.95
C PHE A 168 -14.79 -15.17 8.62
N GLN A 169 -14.78 -15.35 9.94
CA GLN A 169 -15.96 -15.54 10.78
C GLN A 169 -16.05 -14.40 11.81
N VAL A 170 -17.26 -13.90 12.06
CA VAL A 170 -17.54 -12.96 13.14
C VAL A 170 -18.44 -13.64 14.16
N GLN A 171 -17.91 -13.84 15.36
CA GLN A 171 -18.66 -14.43 16.48
C GLN A 171 -19.25 -13.33 17.36
N ALA A 172 -20.54 -13.43 17.70
CA ALA A 172 -21.14 -12.60 18.72
C ALA A 172 -20.46 -12.87 20.08
N MET A 173 -19.99 -11.80 20.75
CA MET A 173 -19.41 -11.92 22.10
C MET A 173 -20.53 -12.26 23.11
N PRO A 174 -20.36 -13.29 23.96
CA PRO A 174 -21.34 -13.60 24.99
C PRO A 174 -21.49 -12.42 25.96
N GLY A 175 -22.71 -11.88 26.07
CA GLY A 175 -23.07 -10.85 27.06
C GLY A 175 -23.18 -9.40 26.56
N GLN A 176 -23.13 -9.12 25.26
CA GLN A 176 -23.62 -7.83 24.75
C GLN A 176 -25.12 -7.92 24.42
N PRO A 177 -25.93 -6.89 24.76
CA PRO A 177 -27.34 -6.88 24.39
C PRO A 177 -27.48 -6.93 22.87
N SER A 178 -28.45 -7.74 22.42
CA SER A 178 -28.86 -7.86 21.03
C SER A 178 -29.11 -6.46 20.43
N PRO A 179 -28.68 -6.18 19.19
CA PRO A 179 -28.90 -4.90 18.54
C PRO A 179 -30.29 -4.76 17.90
N LEU A 180 -31.27 -5.59 18.31
CA LEU A 180 -32.69 -5.41 17.99
C LEU A 180 -33.38 -4.58 19.07
#